data_AF-A0A4R4E0P2-F1
#
_entry.id   AF-A0A4R4E0P2-F1
#
_cell.length_a   1.000
_cell.length_b   1.000
_cell.length_c   1.000
_cell.angle_alpha   90.00
_cell.angle_beta   90.00
_cell.angle_gamma   90.00
#
_symmetry.space_group_name_H-M   'P 1'
#
loop_
_entity.id
_entity.type
_entity.pdbx_description
1 polymer ?
#
loop_
_entity_poly.entity_id
_entity_poly.type
_entity_poly.pdbx_seq_one_letter_code
_entity_poly.pdbx_strand_id
1 'polypeptide(L)'
;MKLEFLRDITAGGLFPLAEPHNLLRLFDFTPAEAAALALAIQTKLVGADSPLHLHALPFINPVNCTLDLEPSPNNRGIALPDDGRSFHCYLTRKAYDTMAHLVDHFANPGHRLSGYHWLYDAQPDKIGLLLSRKGTW
;
A
#
# COMPACT_ATOMS: atom_id res chain seq x y z
N MET A 1 7.05 1.16 10.54
CA MET A 1 5.88 1.10 9.65
C MET A 1 5.21 -0.27 9.73
N LYS A 2 3.93 -0.36 10.09
CA LYS A 2 3.15 -1.61 10.16
C LYS A 2 2.43 -1.92 8.85
N LEU A 3 2.42 -3.19 8.44
CA LEU A 3 1.65 -3.71 7.30
C LEU A 3 0.54 -4.64 7.81
N GLU A 4 -0.71 -4.34 7.48
CA GLU A 4 -1.86 -5.11 7.97
C GLU A 4 -2.95 -5.26 6.90
N PHE A 5 -3.56 -6.44 6.90
CA PHE A 5 -4.77 -6.75 6.15
C PHE A 5 -6.00 -6.67 7.05
N LEU A 6 -6.99 -5.90 6.62
CA LEU A 6 -8.32 -5.83 7.21
C LEU A 6 -9.32 -6.45 6.23
N ARG A 7 -10.01 -7.49 6.71
CA ARG A 7 -11.14 -8.11 6.00
C ARG A 7 -12.43 -7.45 6.47
N ASP A 8 -13.32 -7.15 5.53
CA ASP A 8 -14.63 -6.55 5.78
C ASP A 8 -14.57 -5.24 6.59
N ILE A 9 -14.12 -4.17 5.95
CA ILE A 9 -14.15 -2.83 6.56
C ILE A 9 -15.57 -2.25 6.68
N THR A 10 -16.59 -2.93 6.16
CA THR A 10 -18.00 -2.53 6.31
C THR A 10 -18.52 -2.82 7.73
N ALA A 11 -17.73 -3.51 8.55
CA ALA A 11 -18.08 -3.96 9.90
C ALA A 11 -19.37 -4.79 9.91
N GLY A 12 -19.43 -5.82 9.07
CA GLY A 12 -20.61 -6.69 8.94
C GLY A 12 -21.80 -5.97 8.30
N GLY A 13 -21.57 -5.01 7.41
CA GLY A 13 -22.61 -4.24 6.72
C GLY A 13 -23.14 -3.02 7.49
N LEU A 14 -22.55 -2.68 8.64
CA LEU A 14 -22.87 -1.44 9.37
C LEU A 14 -22.55 -0.19 8.54
N PHE A 15 -21.50 -0.28 7.73
CA PHE A 15 -21.09 0.75 6.76
C PHE A 15 -21.15 0.18 5.34
N PRO A 16 -22.36 0.03 4.77
CA PRO A 16 -22.58 -0.69 3.51
C PRO A 16 -22.00 0.02 2.28
N LEU A 17 -21.57 1.28 2.45
CA LEU A 17 -20.91 2.09 1.42
C LEU A 17 -19.40 2.18 1.63
N ALA A 18 -18.83 1.43 2.57
CA ALA A 18 -17.39 1.42 2.81
C ALA A 18 -16.68 0.62 1.71
N GLU A 19 -16.10 1.34 0.74
CA GLU A 19 -15.28 0.76 -0.31
C GLU A 19 -13.81 1.13 -0.14
N PRO A 20 -12.87 0.22 -0.48
CA PRO A 20 -13.10 -1.18 -0.87
C PRO A 20 -13.38 -2.08 0.35
N HIS A 21 -14.11 -3.18 0.17
CA HIS A 21 -14.47 -4.10 1.27
C HIS A 21 -13.27 -4.71 2.01
N ASN A 22 -12.14 -4.88 1.31
CA ASN A 22 -10.91 -5.44 1.83
C ASN A 22 -9.78 -4.42 1.68
N LEU A 23 -8.94 -4.32 2.70
CA LEU A 23 -7.94 -3.26 2.79
C LEU A 23 -6.60 -3.81 3.24
N LEU A 24 -5.55 -3.55 2.47
CA LEU A 24 -4.18 -3.56 2.97
C LEU A 24 -3.81 -2.14 3.40
N ARG A 25 -3.24 -1.98 4.60
CA ARG A 25 -2.79 -0.69 5.08
C ARG A 25 -1.35 -0.70 5.56
N LEU A 26 -0.67 0.40 5.27
CA LEU A 26 0.61 0.78 5.86
C LEU A 26 0.37 1.93 6.84
N PHE A 27 0.71 1.73 8.10
CA PHE A 27 0.45 2.71 9.16
C PHE A 27 1.52 2.71 10.24
N ASP A 28 1.38 3.62 11.23
CA ASP A 28 2.30 3.72 12.37
C ASP A 28 3.76 3.82 11.92
N PHE A 29 4.04 4.92 11.20
CA PHE A 29 5.33 5.16 10.59
C PHE A 29 5.85 6.57 10.81
N THR A 30 7.17 6.70 10.72
CA THR A 30 7.86 8.00 10.77
C THR A 30 8.05 8.58 9.37
N PRO A 31 8.29 9.90 9.24
CA PRO A 31 8.64 10.49 7.94
C PRO A 31 9.88 9.85 7.28
N ALA A 32 10.85 9.41 8.08
CA ALA A 32 12.04 8.73 7.57
C ALA A 32 11.70 7.35 6.95
N GLU A 33 10.78 6.60 7.55
CA GLU A 33 10.31 5.33 6.99
C GLU A 33 9.49 5.54 5.71
N ALA A 34 8.69 6.62 5.63
CA ALA A 34 7.99 6.99 4.40
C ALA A 34 8.99 7.33 3.28
N ALA A 35 10.02 8.15 3.58
CA ALA A 35 11.09 8.47 2.63
C ALA A 35 11.80 7.21 2.13
N ALA A 36 12.13 6.29 3.04
CA ALA A 36 12.79 5.03 2.71
C ALA A 36 11.90 4.14 1.82
N LEU A 37 10.60 4.08 2.08
CA LEU A 37 9.65 3.35 1.24
C LEU A 37 9.52 3.95 -0.16
N ALA A 38 9.36 5.28 -0.26
CA ALA A 38 9.28 5.97 -1.56
C ALA A 38 10.53 5.71 -2.40
N LEU A 39 11.72 5.80 -1.78
CA LEU A 39 12.98 5.49 -2.43
C LEU A 39 13.08 4.03 -2.87
N ALA A 40 12.62 3.08 -2.05
CA ALA A 40 12.62 1.66 -2.39
C ALA A 40 11.72 1.37 -3.60
N ILE A 41 10.51 1.95 -3.63
CA ILE A 41 9.57 1.84 -4.76
C ILE A 41 10.21 2.43 -6.01
N GLN A 42 10.73 3.65 -5.94
CA GLN A 42 11.38 4.30 -7.09
C GLN A 42 12.55 3.47 -7.61
N THR A 43 13.43 3.00 -6.73
CA THR A 43 14.63 2.27 -7.14
C THR A 43 14.28 0.92 -7.77
N LYS A 44 13.42 0.14 -7.10
CA LYS A 44 13.16 -1.26 -7.50
C LYS A 44 12.13 -1.37 -8.61
N LEU A 45 11.00 -0.68 -8.49
CA LEU A 45 9.86 -0.86 -9.39
C LEU A 45 9.93 0.11 -10.57
N VAL A 46 10.44 1.32 -10.36
CA VAL A 46 10.52 2.34 -11.43
C VAL A 46 11.86 2.35 -12.13
N GLY A 47 12.96 2.26 -11.40
CA GLY A 47 14.32 2.26 -11.95
C GLY A 47 14.71 0.91 -12.55
N ALA A 48 14.52 -0.16 -11.78
CA ALA A 48 15.05 -1.49 -12.11
C ALA A 48 14.02 -2.48 -12.69
N ASP A 49 12.72 -2.15 -12.70
CA ASP A 49 11.65 -3.07 -13.13
C ASP A 49 11.68 -4.43 -12.40
N SER A 50 11.96 -4.40 -11.10
CA SER A 50 12.17 -5.59 -10.26
C SER A 50 11.17 -5.64 -9.10
N PRO A 51 10.75 -6.84 -8.67
CA PRO A 51 9.87 -7.00 -7.51
C PRO A 51 10.42 -6.36 -6.23
N LEU A 52 9.52 -5.89 -5.38
CA LEU A 52 9.81 -5.35 -4.06
C LEU A 52 8.99 -6.07 -2.99
N HIS A 53 9.68 -6.83 -2.15
CA HIS A 53 9.10 -7.53 -1.00
C HIS A 53 8.98 -6.56 0.19
N LEU A 54 7.81 -5.97 0.41
CA LEU A 54 7.65 -4.96 1.46
C LEU A 54 7.95 -5.52 2.84
N HIS A 55 7.48 -6.74 3.10
CA HIS A 55 7.68 -7.44 4.36
C HIS A 55 9.16 -7.75 4.68
N ALA A 56 10.06 -7.66 3.69
CA ALA A 56 11.50 -7.86 3.87
C ALA A 56 12.26 -6.55 4.14
N LEU A 57 11.60 -5.39 4.04
CA LEU A 57 12.22 -4.10 4.37
C LEU A 57 12.38 -3.98 5.91
N PRO A 58 13.55 -3.58 6.42
CA PRO A 58 13.85 -3.64 7.87
C PRO A 58 12.98 -2.70 8.73
N PHE A 59 12.32 -1.72 8.13
CA PHE A 59 11.43 -0.78 8.79
C PHE A 59 9.94 -1.13 8.63
N ILE A 60 9.63 -2.21 7.91
CA ILE A 60 8.26 -2.72 7.78
C ILE A 60 8.08 -3.88 8.75
N ASN A 61 7.04 -3.79 9.57
CA ASN A 61 6.60 -4.81 10.50
C ASN A 61 5.29 -5.45 10.00
N PRO A 62 5.34 -6.67 9.42
CA PRO A 62 4.15 -7.42 9.06
C PRO A 62 3.31 -7.76 10.30
N VAL A 63 2.06 -7.32 10.35
CA VAL A 63 1.15 -7.60 11.48
C VAL A 63 0.46 -8.95 11.28
N ASN A 64 -0.16 -9.16 10.11
CA ASN A 64 -0.91 -10.38 9.80
C ASN A 64 -0.82 -10.82 8.33
N CYS A 65 -0.04 -10.12 7.50
CA CYS A 65 0.09 -10.39 6.07
C CYS A 65 1.47 -9.98 5.52
N THR A 66 1.84 -10.54 4.38
CA THR A 66 2.95 -10.08 3.54
C THR A 66 2.41 -9.43 2.27
N LEU A 67 3.18 -8.52 1.68
CA LEU A 67 2.85 -7.88 0.41
C LEU A 67 4.09 -7.78 -0.47
N ASP A 68 3.98 -8.29 -1.68
CA ASP A 68 4.94 -8.13 -2.77
C ASP A 68 4.38 -7.17 -3.80
N LEU A 69 5.21 -6.20 -4.21
CA LEU A 69 4.91 -5.32 -5.33
C LEU A 69 5.65 -5.82 -6.56
N GLU A 70 4.93 -6.06 -7.65
CA GLU A 70 5.43 -6.69 -8.86
C GLU A 70 5.13 -5.84 -10.10
N PRO A 71 6.15 -5.51 -10.91
CA PRO A 71 5.94 -4.88 -12.21
C PRO A 71 5.05 -5.74 -13.10
N SER A 72 4.12 -5.09 -13.78
CA SER A 72 3.17 -5.73 -14.70
C SER A 72 2.90 -4.83 -15.90
N PRO A 73 2.63 -5.39 -17.10
CA PRO A 73 2.25 -4.60 -18.26
C PRO A 73 0.91 -3.87 -18.09
N ASN A 74 0.07 -4.31 -17.15
CA ASN A 74 -1.25 -3.72 -16.85
C ASN A 74 -1.46 -3.55 -15.34
N ASN A 75 -2.30 -2.58 -14.96
CA ASN A 75 -2.73 -2.39 -13.57
C ASN A 75 -3.78 -3.44 -13.19
N ARG A 76 -3.35 -4.59 -12.65
CA ARG A 76 -4.25 -5.67 -12.22
C ARG A 76 -4.68 -5.50 -10.75
N GLY A 77 -3.97 -4.66 -10.01
CA GLY A 77 -4.22 -4.43 -8.59
C GLY A 77 -3.68 -5.54 -7.70
N ILE A 78 -4.23 -5.66 -6.50
CA ILE A 78 -3.85 -6.67 -5.52
C ILE A 78 -4.68 -7.94 -5.72
N ALA A 79 -3.99 -9.07 -5.87
CA ALA A 79 -4.62 -10.39 -5.95
C ALA A 79 -5.09 -10.86 -4.56
N LEU A 80 -6.25 -11.53 -4.53
CA LEU A 80 -6.68 -12.27 -3.35
C LEU A 80 -5.76 -13.48 -3.16
N PRO A 81 -5.18 -13.66 -1.97
CA PRO A 81 -4.25 -14.74 -1.72
C PRO A 81 -4.99 -16.03 -1.32
N ASP A 82 -4.51 -17.17 -1.81
CA ASP A 82 -5.08 -18.49 -1.48
C ASP A 82 -4.92 -18.82 0.01
N ASP A 83 -3.81 -18.39 0.61
CA ASP A 83 -3.50 -18.61 2.03
C ASP A 83 -4.08 -17.55 2.97
N GLY A 84 -4.75 -16.53 2.41
CA GLY A 84 -5.32 -15.41 3.16
C GLY A 84 -4.29 -14.41 3.70
N ARG A 85 -3.00 -14.54 3.40
CA ARG A 85 -1.92 -13.76 4.05
C ARG A 85 -0.82 -13.27 3.12
N SER A 86 -0.55 -13.92 1.99
CA SER A 86 0.55 -13.56 1.07
C SER A 86 0.05 -12.86 -0.19
N PHE A 87 0.00 -11.53 -0.13
CA PHE A 87 -0.58 -10.70 -1.18
C PHE A 87 0.44 -10.29 -2.24
N HIS A 88 -0.03 -10.17 -3.47
CA HIS A 88 0.76 -9.70 -4.61
C HIS A 88 0.03 -8.54 -5.30
N CYS A 89 0.71 -7.42 -5.47
CA CYS A 89 0.22 -6.24 -6.18
C CYS A 89 0.90 -6.15 -7.54
N TYR A 90 0.11 -6.09 -8.61
CA TYR A 90 0.63 -6.03 -9.98
C TYR A 90 0.21 -4.72 -10.65
N LEU A 91 1.16 -3.81 -10.78
CA LEU A 91 0.92 -2.49 -11.38
C LEU A 91 1.94 -2.16 -12.47
N THR A 92 1.54 -1.23 -13.33
CA THR A 92 2.46 -0.63 -14.31
C THR A 92 3.51 0.22 -13.62
N ARG A 93 4.66 0.40 -14.29
CA ARG A 93 5.70 1.34 -13.85
C ARG A 93 5.15 2.72 -13.53
N LYS A 94 4.27 3.26 -14.37
CA LYS A 94 3.64 4.57 -14.18
C LYS A 94 2.81 4.64 -12.88
N ALA A 95 2.08 3.57 -12.58
CA ALA A 95 1.32 3.48 -11.34
C ALA A 95 2.24 3.40 -10.11
N TYR A 96 3.36 2.68 -10.17
CA TYR A 96 4.35 2.67 -9.08
C TYR A 96 5.07 4.02 -8.92
N ASP A 97 5.36 4.73 -10.00
CA ASP A 97 5.90 6.09 -9.92
C ASP A 97 4.92 7.04 -9.22
N THR A 98 3.63 6.94 -9.56
CA THR A 98 2.57 7.69 -8.85
C THR A 98 2.50 7.30 -7.37
N MET A 99 2.56 6.00 -7.07
CA MET A 99 2.57 5.48 -5.70
C MET A 99 3.74 6.03 -4.89
N ALA A 100 4.95 6.07 -5.47
CA ALA A 100 6.12 6.61 -4.77
C ALA A 100 5.96 8.09 -4.41
N HIS A 101 5.42 8.92 -5.31
CA HIS A 101 5.13 10.32 -5.03
C HIS A 101 4.11 10.49 -3.89
N LEU A 102 3.06 9.66 -3.88
CA LEU A 102 2.07 9.66 -2.80
C LEU A 102 2.69 9.28 -1.45
N VAL A 103 3.60 8.30 -1.43
CA VAL A 103 4.33 7.94 -0.21
C VAL A 103 5.25 9.08 0.25
N ASP A 104 5.95 9.73 -0.68
CA ASP A 104 6.91 10.81 -0.40
C ASP A 104 6.26 12.06 0.22
N HIS A 105 4.97 12.31 -0.03
CA HIS A 105 4.23 13.36 0.67
C HIS A 105 4.33 13.24 2.20
N PHE A 106 4.37 12.01 2.73
CA PHE A 106 4.47 11.76 4.16
C PHE A 106 5.91 11.85 4.70
N ALA A 107 6.92 11.91 3.83
CA ALA A 107 8.31 12.16 4.20
C ALA A 107 8.56 13.62 4.61
N ASN A 108 7.68 14.53 4.17
CA ASN A 108 7.83 15.97 4.36
C ASN A 108 6.85 16.50 5.42
N PRO A 109 7.28 16.78 6.67
CA PRO A 109 6.38 17.20 7.75
C PRO A 109 5.64 18.52 7.49
N GLY A 110 6.13 19.34 6.56
CA GLY A 110 5.50 20.60 6.12
C GLY A 110 4.53 20.46 4.96
N HIS A 111 4.32 19.24 4.44
CA HIS A 111 3.38 19.00 3.34
C HIS A 111 1.94 19.22 3.81
N ARG A 112 1.12 19.91 3.01
CA ARG A 112 -0.26 20.27 3.39
C ARG A 112 -1.23 19.09 3.38
N LEU A 113 -0.89 18.02 2.66
CA LEU A 113 -1.68 16.80 2.66
C LEU A 113 -1.45 16.05 3.97
N SER A 114 -2.52 15.89 4.73
CA SER A 114 -2.57 15.15 5.99
C SER A 114 -3.67 14.10 5.91
N GLY A 115 -3.60 13.06 6.75
CA GLY A 115 -4.57 11.97 6.74
C GLY A 115 -4.00 10.72 6.06
N TYR A 116 -4.62 10.30 4.96
CA TYR A 116 -4.32 9.06 4.26
C TYR A 116 -4.22 9.25 2.74
N HIS A 117 -3.55 8.31 2.07
CA HIS A 117 -3.56 8.18 0.62
C HIS A 117 -3.90 6.76 0.21
N TRP A 118 -4.80 6.64 -0.77
CA TRP A 118 -4.91 5.43 -1.59
C TRP A 118 -3.70 5.37 -2.50
N LEU A 119 -2.89 4.31 -2.36
CA LEU A 119 -1.62 4.16 -3.05
C LEU A 119 -1.78 3.76 -4.53
N TYR A 120 -2.98 3.35 -4.92
CA TYR A 120 -3.37 3.14 -6.30
C TYR A 120 -4.90 3.21 -6.43
N ASP A 121 -5.39 3.34 -7.66
CA ASP A 121 -6.82 3.32 -7.97
C ASP A 121 -7.33 1.86 -8.01
N ALA A 122 -7.86 1.40 -6.88
CA ALA A 122 -8.48 0.10 -6.76
C ALA A 122 -9.92 0.15 -7.28
N GLN A 123 -10.30 -0.81 -8.12
CA GLN A 123 -11.71 -1.02 -8.43
C GLN A 123 -12.47 -1.43 -7.15
N PRO A 124 -13.77 -1.12 -7.01
CA PRO A 124 -14.55 -1.40 -5.80
C PRO A 124 -14.49 -2.86 -5.31
N ASP A 125 -14.37 -3.82 -6.22
CA ASP A 125 -14.30 -5.26 -5.95
C ASP A 125 -12.88 -5.76 -5.63
N LYS A 126 -11.88 -4.87 -5.65
CA LYS A 126 -10.46 -5.19 -5.41
C LYS A 126 -10.02 -4.76 -4.02
N ILE A 127 -8.89 -5.30 -3.58
CA ILE A 127 -8.29 -4.96 -2.29
C ILE A 127 -7.63 -3.59 -2.40
N GLY A 128 -8.05 -2.63 -1.57
CA GLY A 128 -7.40 -1.32 -1.50
C GLY A 128 -6.01 -1.39 -0.87
N LEU A 129 -5.16 -0.42 -1.21
CA LEU A 129 -3.89 -0.20 -0.53
C LEU A 129 -3.85 1.22 0.00
N LEU A 130 -3.82 1.36 1.32
CA LEU A 130 -3.90 2.64 2.01
C LEU A 130 -2.65 2.93 2.82
N LEU A 131 -2.16 4.15 2.73
CA LEU A 131 -1.09 4.68 3.58
C LEU A 131 -1.70 5.71 4.53
N SER A 132 -1.61 5.48 5.84
CA SER A 132 -2.12 6.42 6.85
C SER A 132 -1.20 6.44 8.07
N ARG A 133 -0.68 7.61 8.42
CA ARG A 133 0.31 7.74 9.49
C ARG A 133 -0.19 7.23 10.85
N LYS A 134 -1.47 7.44 11.17
CA LYS A 134 -2.10 7.03 12.45
C LYS A 134 -3.02 5.81 12.31
N GLY A 135 -3.17 5.25 11.11
CA GLY A 135 -4.05 4.11 10.84
C GLY A 135 -5.54 4.47 10.78
N THR A 136 -5.90 5.76 10.74
CA THR A 136 -7.27 6.25 10.55
C THR A 136 -7.51 6.68 9.10
N TRP A 137 -8.71 6.46 8.57
CA TRP A 137 -9.15 6.90 7.23
C TRP A 137 -10.63 7.31 7.24
#